data_AF-A0A6N6KE05-F1
#
_entry.id   AF-A0A6N6KE05-F1
#
_cell.length_a   1.000
_cell.length_b   1.000
_cell.length_c   1.000
_cell.angle_alpha   90.00
_cell.angle_beta   90.00
_cell.angle_gamma   90.00
#
_symmetry.space_group_name_H-M   'P 1'
#
loop_
_entity.id
_entity.type
_entity.pdbx_description
1 polymer ?
#
loop_
_entity_poly.entity_id
_entity_poly.type
_entity_poly.pdbx_seq_one_letter_code
_entity_poly.pdbx_strand_id
1 'polypeptide(L)'
;MSHKYLRFLTLFLTGFIALTAISGGIAILAGLEDFPMEWLEGTIFKSFTIPALILSVVVGGSSLVAFILLIKKHRLARKATIAAGVIMMGQVIGEVIILN
;
A
#
# COMPACT_ATOMS: atom_id res chain seq x y z
N MET A 1 18.38 16.97 11.68
CA MET A 1 18.44 15.70 10.93
C MET A 1 18.95 15.98 9.53
N SER A 2 20.01 15.31 9.06
CA SER A 2 20.59 15.58 7.73
C SER A 2 19.60 15.22 6.62
N HIS A 3 19.37 16.14 5.66
CA HIS A 3 18.47 15.95 4.51
C HIS A 3 18.70 14.64 3.74
N LYS A 4 19.92 14.08 3.81
CA LYS A 4 20.27 12.81 3.17
C LYS A 4 19.55 11.62 3.81
N TYR A 5 19.37 11.61 5.13
CA TYR A 5 18.68 10.53 5.84
C TYR A 5 17.19 10.50 5.56
N LEU A 6 16.51 11.64 5.60
CA LEU A 6 15.07 11.72 5.30
C LEU A 6 14.76 11.26 3.87
N ARG A 7 15.63 11.62 2.93
CA ARG A 7 15.52 11.18 1.56
C ARG A 7 15.74 9.68 1.42
N PHE A 8 16.79 9.14 2.04
CA PHE A 8 17.04 7.70 2.03
C PHE A 8 15.88 6.93 2.64
N LEU A 9 15.37 7.38 3.79
CA LEU A 9 14.25 6.77 4.49
C LEU A 9 12.98 6.76 3.65
N THR A 10 12.58 7.91 3.10
CA THR A 10 11.37 7.99 2.26
C THR A 10 11.49 7.14 0.99
N LEU A 11 12.69 7.04 0.41
CA LEU A 11 12.95 6.21 -0.76
C LEU A 11 12.87 4.72 -0.39
N PHE A 12 13.49 4.32 0.72
CA PHE A 12 13.40 2.95 1.23
C PHE A 12 11.94 2.57 1.57
N LEU A 13 11.24 3.39 2.35
CA LEU A 13 9.87 3.11 2.77
C LEU A 13 8.91 3.02 1.59
N THR A 14 8.91 4.00 0.68
CA THR A 14 8.00 3.97 -0.48
C THR A 14 8.28 2.81 -1.42
N GLY A 15 9.56 2.46 -1.63
CA GLY A 15 9.95 1.30 -2.42
C GLY A 15 9.56 -0.02 -1.75
N PHE A 16 9.81 -0.15 -0.45
CA PHE A 16 9.44 -1.33 0.33
C PHE A 16 7.92 -1.55 0.34
N ILE A 17 7.14 -0.51 0.65
CA ILE A 17 5.67 -0.56 0.66
C ILE A 17 5.14 -0.90 -0.73
N ALA A 18 5.67 -0.29 -1.79
CA ALA A 18 5.25 -0.60 -3.16
C ALA A 18 5.47 -2.09 -3.48
N LEU A 19 6.66 -2.62 -3.17
CA LEU A 19 6.98 -4.01 -3.42
C LEU A 19 6.07 -4.96 -2.63
N THR A 20 5.94 -4.76 -1.32
CA THR A 20 5.18 -5.67 -0.45
C THR A 20 3.67 -5.60 -0.70
N ALA A 21 3.11 -4.41 -0.94
CA ALA A 21 1.68 -4.25 -1.22
C ALA A 21 1.29 -4.84 -2.57
N ILE A 22 2.13 -4.67 -3.61
CA ILE A 22 1.89 -5.26 -4.93
C ILE A 22 2.05 -6.79 -4.84
N SER A 23 3.13 -7.28 -4.23
CA SER A 23 3.35 -8.73 -4.12
C SER A 23 2.27 -9.40 -3.29
N GLY A 24 1.89 -8.83 -2.14
CA GLY A 24 0.83 -9.36 -1.28
C GLY A 24 -0.53 -9.35 -1.97
N GLY A 25 -0.90 -8.25 -2.63
CA GLY A 25 -2.14 -8.19 -3.39
C GLY A 25 -2.17 -9.20 -4.56
N ILE A 26 -1.06 -9.38 -5.29
CA ILE A 26 -0.95 -10.41 -6.34
C ILE A 26 -1.05 -11.82 -5.75
N ALA A 27 -0.41 -12.08 -4.61
CA ALA A 27 -0.44 -13.39 -3.95
C ALA A 27 -1.88 -13.79 -3.58
N ILE A 28 -2.66 -12.86 -3.01
CA ILE A 28 -4.08 -13.07 -2.71
C ILE A 28 -4.88 -13.31 -3.99
N LEU A 29 -4.68 -12.48 -5.02
CA LEU A 29 -5.42 -12.59 -6.28
C LEU A 29 -5.08 -13.87 -7.06
N ALA A 30 -3.87 -14.38 -6.92
CA ALA A 30 -3.41 -15.62 -7.53
C ALA A 30 -3.79 -16.87 -6.72
N GLY A 31 -4.40 -16.71 -5.54
CA GLY A 31 -4.73 -17.81 -4.62
C GLY A 31 -3.49 -18.50 -4.04
N LEU A 32 -2.37 -17.77 -3.92
CA LEU A 32 -1.15 -18.26 -3.26
C LEU A 32 -1.22 -18.09 -1.74
N GLU A 33 -2.05 -17.16 -1.28
CA GLU A 33 -2.34 -16.95 0.14
C GLU A 33 -3.84 -17.18 0.38
N ASP A 34 -4.15 -18.21 1.16
CA ASP A 34 -5.51 -18.51 1.60
C ASP A 34 -5.76 -17.93 2.99
N PHE A 35 -6.67 -16.95 3.05
CA PHE A 35 -7.15 -16.36 4.29
C PHE A 35 -8.50 -16.99 4.69
N PRO A 36 -8.77 -17.20 6.00
CA PRO A 36 -10.05 -17.75 6.44
C PRO A 36 -11.21 -16.87 5.99
N MET A 37 -12.20 -17.45 5.30
CA MET A 37 -13.41 -16.72 4.89
C MET A 37 -14.23 -16.24 6.09
N GLU A 38 -14.03 -16.84 7.26
CA GLU A 38 -14.56 -16.41 8.56
C GLU A 38 -14.19 -14.94 8.88
N TRP A 39 -13.04 -14.44 8.40
CA TRP A 39 -12.64 -13.04 8.57
C TRP A 39 -13.51 -12.07 7.77
N LEU A 40 -14.24 -12.58 6.77
CA LEU A 40 -15.19 -11.80 5.97
C LEU A 40 -16.63 -11.93 6.49
N GLU A 41 -16.89 -12.78 7.49
CA GLU A 41 -18.22 -12.88 8.09
C GLU A 41 -18.60 -11.58 8.79
N GLY A 42 -19.78 -11.04 8.46
CA GLY A 42 -20.23 -9.73 8.94
C GLY A 42 -19.70 -8.54 8.13
N THR A 43 -18.79 -8.76 7.19
CA THR A 43 -18.26 -7.70 6.31
C THR A 43 -19.13 -7.49 5.06
N ILE A 44 -18.92 -6.35 4.38
CA ILE A 44 -19.53 -6.09 3.06
C ILE A 44 -18.90 -6.91 1.93
N PHE A 45 -17.78 -7.59 2.18
CA PHE A 45 -17.02 -8.30 1.16
C PHE A 45 -17.33 -9.79 1.16
N LYS A 46 -17.56 -10.33 -0.03
CA LYS A 46 -17.75 -11.77 -0.26
C LYS A 46 -16.46 -12.50 -0.63
N SER A 47 -15.36 -11.78 -0.82
CA SER A 47 -14.04 -12.30 -1.17
C SER A 47 -12.96 -11.27 -0.87
N PHE A 48 -11.72 -11.74 -0.68
CA PHE A 48 -10.53 -10.90 -0.51
C PHE A 48 -10.07 -10.21 -1.81
N THR A 49 -10.70 -10.49 -2.95
CA THR A 49 -10.34 -9.93 -4.26
C THR A 49 -10.40 -8.41 -4.28
N ILE A 50 -11.47 -7.81 -3.74
CA ILE A 50 -11.61 -6.35 -3.71
C ILE A 50 -10.56 -5.71 -2.79
N PRO A 51 -10.40 -6.14 -1.51
CA PRO A 51 -9.32 -5.68 -0.66
C PRO A 51 -7.93 -5.80 -1.30
N ALA A 52 -7.63 -6.94 -1.92
CA ALA A 52 -6.34 -7.20 -2.55
C ALA A 52 -6.07 -6.29 -3.77
N LEU A 53 -7.10 -5.99 -4.57
CA LEU A 53 -6.99 -5.02 -5.66
C LEU A 53 -6.70 -3.61 -5.15
N ILE A 54 -7.37 -3.19 -4.07
CA ILE A 54 -7.13 -1.88 -3.46
C ILE A 54 -5.70 -1.81 -2.91
N LEU A 55 -5.26 -2.86 -2.20
CA LEU A 55 -3.91 -2.96 -1.67
C LEU A 55 -2.85 -2.88 -2.78
N SER A 56 -2.99 -3.71 -3.83
CA SER A 56 -2.00 -3.73 -4.91
C SER A 56 -2.01 -2.45 -5.75
N VAL A 57 -3.18 -1.97 -6.16
CA VAL A 57 -3.29 -0.88 -7.15
C VAL A 57 -3.24 0.48 -6.46
N VAL A 58 -4.01 0.67 -5.40
CA VAL A 58 -4.16 1.98 -4.76
C VAL A 58 -3.00 2.23 -3.81
N VAL A 59 -2.70 1.32 -2.88
CA VAL A 59 -1.59 1.49 -1.93
C VAL A 59 -0.25 1.23 -2.62
N GLY A 60 -0.11 0.09 -3.30
CA GLY A 60 1.11 -0.28 -4.02
C GLY A 60 1.44 0.70 -5.16
N GLY A 61 0.46 1.04 -5.99
CA GLY A 61 0.64 1.98 -7.09
C GLY A 61 0.96 3.40 -6.64
N SER A 62 0.29 3.93 -5.61
CA SER A 62 0.61 5.28 -5.09
C SER A 62 2.01 5.34 -4.48
N SER A 63 2.41 4.30 -3.76
CA SER A 63 3.77 4.17 -3.20
C SER A 63 4.83 4.03 -4.30
N LEU A 64 4.55 3.28 -5.37
CA LEU A 64 5.44 3.14 -6.52
C LEU A 64 5.63 4.48 -7.25
N VAL A 65 4.55 5.22 -7.46
CA VAL A 65 4.62 6.57 -8.05
C VAL A 65 5.47 7.50 -7.18
N ALA A 66 5.25 7.49 -5.85
CA ALA A 66 6.05 8.28 -4.92
C ALA A 66 7.54 7.90 -4.98
N PHE A 67 7.86 6.61 -5.01
CA PHE A 67 9.22 6.07 -5.14
C PHE A 67 9.91 6.55 -6.43
N ILE A 68 9.25 6.41 -7.58
CA ILE A 68 9.76 6.86 -8.88
C ILE A 68 10.03 8.37 -8.87
N LEU A 69 9.11 9.17 -8.31
CA LEU A 69 9.27 10.62 -8.23
C LEU A 69 10.44 11.02 -7.31
N LEU A 70 10.67 10.29 -6.21
CA LEU A 70 11.81 10.50 -5.31
C LEU A 70 13.15 10.18 -5.99
N ILE A 71 13.23 9.12 -6.79
CA ILE A 71 14.41 8.80 -7.61
C ILE A 71 14.67 9.91 -8.62
N LYS A 72 13.63 10.34 -9.35
CA LYS A 72 13.71 11.39 -10.38
C LYS A 72 13.92 12.80 -9.81
N LYS A 73 13.99 12.98 -8.49
CA LYS A 73 14.09 14.31 -7.83
C LYS A 73 12.98 15.26 -8.27
N HIS A 74 11.80 14.74 -8.60
CA HIS A 74 10.73 15.54 -9.18
C HIS A 74 10.11 16.48 -8.13
N ARG A 75 9.66 17.68 -8.55
CA ARG A 75 9.03 18.68 -7.67
C ARG A 75 7.82 18.17 -6.89
N LEU A 76 7.13 17.17 -7.43
CA LEU A 76 5.95 16.54 -6.80
C LEU A 76 6.30 15.41 -5.83
N ALA A 77 7.57 14.99 -5.70
CA ALA A 77 7.95 13.84 -4.91
C ALA A 77 7.42 13.92 -3.46
N ARG A 78 7.61 15.07 -2.81
CA ARG A 78 7.11 15.29 -1.44
C ARG A 78 5.59 15.16 -1.34
N LYS A 79 4.84 15.72 -2.29
CA LYS A 79 3.37 15.63 -2.29
C LYS A 79 2.90 14.20 -2.52
N ALA A 80 3.54 13.49 -3.45
CA ALA A 80 3.24 12.09 -3.75
C ALA A 80 3.54 11.17 -2.56
N THR A 81 4.66 11.36 -1.85
CA THR A 81 4.99 10.59 -0.64
C THR A 81 3.97 10.80 0.46
N ILE A 82 3.52 12.05 0.69
CA ILE A 82 2.48 12.34 1.68
C ILE A 82 1.16 11.68 1.28
N ALA A 83 0.76 11.82 0.01
CA ALA A 83 -0.47 11.20 -0.49
C ALA A 83 -0.44 9.66 -0.36
N ALA A 84 0.68 9.02 -0.71
CA ALA A 84 0.86 7.57 -0.54
C ALA A 84 0.74 7.14 0.92
N GLY A 85 1.33 7.91 1.86
CA GLY A 85 1.18 7.67 3.29
C GLY A 85 -0.27 7.77 3.77
N VAL A 86 -1.00 8.81 3.33
CA VAL A 86 -2.43 8.98 3.68
C VAL A 86 -3.28 7.84 3.11
N ILE A 87 -3.02 7.44 1.86
CA ILE A 87 -3.70 6.30 1.22
C ILE A 87 -3.45 5.01 2.01
N MET A 88 -2.20 4.75 2.39
CA MET A 88 -1.84 3.58 3.20
C MET A 88 -2.56 3.59 4.56
N MET A 89 -2.59 4.74 5.24
CA MET A 89 -3.33 4.87 6.50
C MET A 89 -4.82 4.61 6.30
N GLY A 90 -5.41 5.15 5.24
CA GLY A 90 -6.82 4.92 4.90
C GLY A 90 -7.13 3.44 4.67
N GLN A 91 -6.25 2.71 3.97
CA GLN A 91 -6.38 1.27 3.78
C GLN A 91 -6.36 0.52 5.12
N VAL A 92 -5.37 0.78 5.97
CA VAL A 92 -5.24 0.12 7.29
C VAL A 92 -6.46 0.41 8.17
N ILE A 93 -6.94 1.65 8.19
CA ILE A 93 -8.16 2.01 8.93
C ILE A 93 -9.36 1.24 8.38
N GLY A 94 -9.51 1.17 7.06
CA GLY A 94 -10.58 0.41 6.41
C GLY A 94 -10.54 -1.07 6.78
N GLU A 95 -9.37 -1.69 6.71
CA GLU A 95 -9.15 -3.09 7.10
C GLU A 95 -9.53 -3.32 8.56
N VAL A 96 -9.07 -2.46 9.48
CA VAL A 96 -9.39 -2.59 10.91
C VAL A 96 -10.87 -2.42 11.18
N ILE A 97 -11.57 -1.48 10.53
CA ILE A 97 -13.02 -1.28 10.71
C ILE A 97 -13.82 -2.46 10.16
N ILE A 98 -13.35 -3.09 9.10
CA ILE A 98 -14.06 -4.16 8.41
C ILE A 98 -13.85 -5.50 9.13
N LEU A 99 -12.65 -5.76 9.64
CA LEU A 99 -12.26 -7.04 10.24
C LEU A 99 -12.51 -7.12 11.77
N ASN A 100 -13.04 -6.07 12.39
CA ASN A 100 -13.25 -5.97 13.84
C ASN A 100 -14.71 -5.66 14.18
#